data_AF-A0AAJ6QSN0-F1
#
_entry.id   AF-A0AAJ6QSN0-F1
#
_cell.length_a   1.000
_cell.length_b   1.000
_cell.length_c   1.000
_cell.angle_alpha   90.00
_cell.angle_beta   90.00
_cell.angle_gamma   90.00
#
_symmetry.space_group_name_H-M   'P 1'
#
loop_
_entity.id
_entity.type
_entity.pdbx_description
1 polymer ?
#
loop_
_entity_poly.entity_id
_entity_poly.type
_entity_poly.pdbx_seq_one_letter_code
_entity_poly.pdbx_strand_id
1 'polypeptide(L)'
;MFSSITAFQNWAYEHADPRTRDWFLISNPIYVIVLEVAYLYFIYSYGPRMMANRKPYNLKGMISLYNASMVVANCFFAYKFLRHSYIGGGYNLLCQPMNHSPDENSVALVSYCYWYLLIRALDFLDTIFFVLRKKYDHITAQHVSHHALIVLNGYIFMYIGMDGQTMFGICMNCCIHIVMYSYYFLAMLGPRFKKYLWWKRHLTKAQIYQHIAIILHGFIPIFYDCGYPPEFIMMMMPQGFLGLALFINFYKFAYQRKSFNDSINENVCLLKQE
;
A
#
# COMPACT_ATOMS: atom_id res chain seq x y z
N MET A 1 -0.26 35.21 -11.45
CA MET A 1 -0.32 33.75 -11.68
C MET A 1 1.08 33.13 -11.74
N PHE A 2 2.02 33.65 -12.57
CA PHE A 2 3.41 33.15 -12.55
C PHE A 2 4.15 33.44 -11.23
N SER A 3 3.99 34.65 -10.65
CA SER A 3 4.58 34.99 -9.34
C SER A 3 4.10 34.10 -8.19
N SER A 4 2.82 33.72 -8.19
CA SER A 4 2.23 32.81 -7.20
C SER A 4 2.69 31.36 -7.38
N ILE A 5 2.95 30.93 -8.63
CA ILE A 5 3.48 29.58 -8.91
C ILE A 5 4.93 29.48 -8.44
N THR A 6 5.77 30.47 -8.75
CA THR A 6 7.17 30.49 -8.30
C THR A 6 7.26 30.59 -6.77
N ALA A 7 6.39 31.38 -6.14
CA ALA A 7 6.33 31.46 -4.67
C ALA A 7 5.95 30.12 -4.03
N PHE A 8 4.96 29.42 -4.59
CA PHE A 8 4.58 28.08 -4.11
C PHE A 8 5.70 27.07 -4.32
N GLN A 9 6.39 27.10 -5.46
CA GLN A 9 7.52 26.21 -5.74
C GLN A 9 8.67 26.41 -4.76
N ASN A 10 9.02 27.66 -4.45
CA ASN A 10 10.07 27.98 -3.48
C ASN A 10 9.67 27.54 -2.08
N TRP A 11 8.44 27.86 -1.64
CA TRP A 11 7.91 27.39 -0.35
C TRP A 11 7.96 25.87 -0.25
N ALA A 12 7.51 25.17 -1.29
CA ALA A 12 7.52 23.72 -1.33
C ALA A 12 8.97 23.20 -1.20
N TYR A 13 9.92 23.76 -1.96
CA TYR A 13 11.33 23.33 -1.94
C TYR A 13 12.00 23.53 -0.56
N GLU A 14 11.66 24.61 0.14
CA GLU A 14 12.17 24.90 1.48
C GLU A 14 11.65 23.93 2.55
N HIS A 15 10.44 23.38 2.36
CA HIS A 15 9.81 22.44 3.28
C HIS A 15 10.00 20.97 2.89
N ALA A 16 10.66 20.70 1.76
CA ALA A 16 11.00 19.36 1.33
C ALA A 16 12.19 18.81 2.13
N ASP A 17 12.20 17.49 2.36
CA ASP A 17 13.32 16.82 3.00
C ASP A 17 14.61 17.06 2.18
N PRO A 18 15.63 17.70 2.76
CA PRO A 18 16.86 18.04 2.05
C PRO A 18 17.60 16.79 1.53
N ARG A 19 17.33 15.60 2.08
CA ARG A 19 17.94 14.33 1.65
C ARG A 19 17.39 13.82 0.31
N THR A 20 16.15 14.17 -0.04
CA THR A 20 15.41 13.54 -1.16
C THR A 20 14.83 14.52 -2.16
N ARG A 21 14.74 15.81 -1.82
CA ARG A 21 14.05 16.84 -2.62
C ARG A 21 14.53 16.95 -4.08
N ASP A 22 15.75 16.54 -4.39
CA ASP A 22 16.31 16.61 -5.75
C ASP A 22 16.22 15.26 -6.50
N TRP A 23 15.64 14.22 -5.89
CA TRP A 23 15.52 12.90 -6.52
C TRP A 23 14.42 12.87 -7.59
N PHE A 24 14.60 11.98 -8.55
CA PHE A 24 13.58 11.70 -9.57
C PHE A 24 12.28 11.24 -8.89
N LEU A 25 11.12 11.58 -9.49
CA LEU A 25 9.77 11.47 -8.90
C LEU A 25 9.46 12.29 -7.65
N ILE A 26 10.43 12.61 -6.79
CA ILE A 26 10.20 13.39 -5.54
C ILE A 26 10.26 14.89 -5.80
N SER A 27 11.22 15.32 -6.62
CA SER A 27 11.47 16.74 -6.95
C SER A 27 10.29 17.48 -7.58
N ASN A 28 9.37 16.77 -8.23
CA ASN A 28 8.22 17.38 -8.86
C ASN A 28 6.95 16.53 -8.68
N PRO A 29 5.90 17.06 -8.01
CA PRO A 29 4.65 16.34 -7.76
C PRO A 29 3.92 15.96 -9.05
N ILE A 30 4.19 16.64 -10.17
CA ILE A 30 3.57 16.31 -11.46
C ILE A 30 3.88 14.87 -11.86
N TYR A 31 5.06 14.32 -11.53
CA TYR A 31 5.40 12.95 -11.91
C TYR A 31 4.48 11.92 -11.25
N VAL A 32 4.23 12.03 -9.94
CA VAL A 32 3.31 11.11 -9.25
C VAL A 32 1.87 11.32 -9.71
N ILE A 33 1.43 12.57 -9.95
CA ILE A 33 0.09 12.85 -10.45
C ILE A 33 -0.13 12.23 -11.83
N VAL A 34 0.82 12.38 -12.75
CA VAL A 34 0.74 11.79 -14.08
C VAL A 34 0.72 10.26 -13.99
N LEU A 35 1.53 9.68 -13.10
CA LEU A 35 1.55 8.23 -12.87
C LEU A 35 0.19 7.71 -12.38
N GLU A 36 -0.41 8.35 -11.38
CA GLU A 36 -1.73 8.02 -10.84
C GLU A 36 -2.84 8.16 -11.89
N VAL A 37 -2.88 9.29 -12.60
CA VAL A 37 -3.88 9.55 -13.64
C VAL A 37 -3.73 8.53 -14.77
N ALA A 38 -2.51 8.21 -15.19
CA ALA A 38 -2.26 7.20 -16.23
C ALA A 38 -2.73 5.81 -15.78
N TYR A 39 -2.45 5.43 -14.52
CA TYR A 39 -2.88 4.17 -13.93
C TYR A 39 -4.41 4.04 -13.89
N LEU A 40 -5.10 5.06 -13.35
CA LEU A 40 -6.57 5.07 -13.27
C LEU A 40 -7.21 5.12 -14.65
N TYR A 41 -6.67 5.92 -15.57
CA TYR A 41 -7.13 5.97 -16.96
C TYR A 41 -6.97 4.63 -17.67
N PHE A 42 -5.84 3.94 -17.46
CA PHE A 42 -5.63 2.61 -17.99
C PHE A 42 -6.66 1.61 -17.46
N ILE A 43 -6.89 1.58 -16.15
CA ILE A 43 -7.80 0.60 -15.53
C ILE A 43 -9.26 0.84 -15.93
N TYR A 44 -9.73 2.08 -15.85
CA TYR A 44 -11.17 2.37 -15.99
C TYR A 44 -11.60 2.67 -17.42
N SER A 45 -10.66 3.01 -18.32
CA SER A 45 -11.01 3.43 -19.67
C SER A 45 -10.22 2.68 -20.75
N TYR A 46 -8.93 2.95 -20.87
CA TYR A 46 -8.16 2.50 -22.03
C TYR A 46 -7.99 0.97 -22.08
N GLY A 47 -7.60 0.35 -20.96
CA GLY A 47 -7.34 -1.07 -20.86
C GLY A 47 -8.56 -1.95 -21.18
N PRO A 48 -9.73 -1.73 -20.55
CA PRO A 48 -10.96 -2.46 -20.89
C PRO A 48 -11.39 -2.28 -22.35
N ARG A 49 -11.31 -1.06 -22.91
CA ARG A 49 -11.62 -0.79 -24.32
C ARG A 49 -10.67 -1.53 -25.27
N MET A 50 -9.37 -1.48 -24.99
CA MET A 50 -8.33 -2.20 -25.75
C MET A 50 -8.56 -3.72 -25.72
N MET A 51 -8.99 -4.25 -24.57
CA MET A 51 -9.22 -5.69 -24.39
C MET A 51 -10.60 -6.16 -24.86
N ALA A 52 -11.55 -5.27 -25.16
CA ALA A 52 -12.94 -5.63 -25.50
C ALA A 52 -13.00 -6.73 -26.57
N ASN A 53 -12.32 -6.51 -27.70
CA ASN A 53 -12.30 -7.42 -28.85
C ASN A 53 -11.11 -8.39 -28.86
N ARG A 54 -10.40 -8.54 -27.74
CA ARG A 54 -9.23 -9.42 -27.62
C ARG A 54 -9.53 -10.61 -26.71
N LYS A 55 -8.88 -11.75 -26.96
CA LYS A 55 -8.88 -12.88 -26.02
C LYS A 55 -8.00 -12.53 -24.80
N PRO A 56 -8.31 -13.02 -23.59
CA PRO A 56 -7.48 -12.79 -22.42
C PRO A 56 -6.08 -13.36 -22.65
N TYR A 57 -5.05 -12.58 -22.31
CA TYR A 57 -3.67 -12.99 -22.55
C TYR A 57 -3.22 -14.10 -21.59
N ASN A 58 -2.42 -15.04 -22.09
CA ASN A 58 -1.78 -16.05 -21.25
C ASN A 58 -0.48 -15.50 -20.66
N LEU A 59 -0.62 -14.78 -19.54
CA LEU A 59 0.49 -14.13 -18.84
C LEU A 59 1.00 -14.97 -17.66
N LYS A 60 0.74 -16.28 -17.63
CA LYS A 60 1.00 -17.12 -16.46
C LYS A 60 2.47 -17.08 -16.02
N GLY A 61 3.40 -17.26 -16.97
CA GLY A 61 4.84 -17.23 -16.71
C GLY A 61 5.31 -15.87 -16.21
N MET A 62 4.88 -14.80 -16.88
CA MET A 62 5.24 -13.42 -16.50
C MET A 62 4.73 -13.05 -15.11
N ILE A 63 3.47 -13.36 -14.79
CA ILE A 63 2.90 -13.10 -13.45
C ILE A 63 3.62 -13.95 -12.39
N SER A 64 3.99 -15.18 -12.72
CA SER A 64 4.77 -16.03 -11.80
C SER A 64 6.14 -15.42 -11.52
N LEU A 65 6.85 -14.96 -12.56
CA LEU A 65 8.14 -14.28 -12.39
C LEU A 65 7.99 -12.99 -11.57
N TYR A 66 7.01 -12.15 -11.92
CA TYR A 66 6.68 -10.93 -11.19
C TYR A 66 6.43 -11.20 -9.70
N ASN A 67 5.54 -12.15 -9.37
CA ASN A 67 5.26 -12.48 -7.96
C ASN A 67 6.51 -12.98 -7.22
N ALA A 68 7.35 -13.79 -7.87
CA ALA A 68 8.61 -14.25 -7.27
C ALA A 68 9.59 -13.08 -7.04
N SER A 69 9.72 -12.17 -8.01
CA SER A 69 10.52 -10.95 -7.89
C SER A 69 10.01 -10.05 -6.77
N MET A 70 8.69 -9.92 -6.62
CA MET A 70 8.08 -9.17 -5.51
C MET A 70 8.38 -9.80 -4.16
N VAL A 71 8.37 -11.13 -4.02
CA VAL A 71 8.79 -11.79 -2.78
C VAL A 71 10.24 -11.43 -2.44
N VAL A 72 11.17 -11.57 -3.40
CA VAL A 72 12.59 -11.25 -3.20
C VAL A 72 12.79 -9.78 -2.83
N ALA A 73 12.13 -8.87 -3.53
CA ALA A 73 12.19 -7.44 -3.24
C ALA A 73 11.69 -7.13 -1.82
N ASN A 74 10.52 -7.65 -1.43
CA ASN A 74 9.99 -7.40 -0.09
C ASN A 74 10.86 -8.04 1.01
N CYS A 75 11.49 -9.19 0.78
CA CYS A 75 12.49 -9.75 1.70
C CYS A 75 13.70 -8.82 1.86
N PHE A 76 14.22 -8.30 0.74
CA PHE A 76 15.34 -7.36 0.75
C PHE A 76 14.99 -6.09 1.54
N PHE A 77 13.84 -5.47 1.26
CA PHE A 77 13.40 -4.27 1.96
C PHE A 77 13.08 -4.53 3.43
N ALA A 78 12.41 -5.64 3.77
CA ALA A 78 12.18 -6.01 5.17
C ALA A 78 13.50 -6.11 5.94
N TYR A 79 14.51 -6.77 5.36
CA TYR A 79 15.83 -6.87 5.97
C TYR A 79 16.49 -5.49 6.13
N LYS A 80 16.48 -4.66 5.07
CA LYS A 80 17.09 -3.33 5.11
C LYS A 80 16.41 -2.41 6.11
N PHE A 81 15.08 -2.34 6.10
CA PHE A 81 14.34 -1.54 7.07
C PHE A 81 14.61 -1.99 8.50
N LEU A 82 14.49 -3.30 8.80
CA LEU A 82 14.78 -3.80 10.15
C LEU A 82 16.22 -3.53 10.59
N ARG A 83 17.19 -3.67 9.68
CA ARG A 83 18.61 -3.42 9.98
C ARG A 83 18.89 -1.94 10.25
N HIS A 84 18.35 -1.04 9.44
CA HIS A 84 18.63 0.40 9.52
C HIS A 84 17.72 1.16 10.50
N SER A 85 16.66 0.53 11.02
CA SER A 85 15.78 1.06 12.07
C SER A 85 16.00 0.38 13.42
N TYR A 86 15.41 -0.78 13.66
CA TYR A 86 15.31 -1.37 15.00
C TYR A 86 16.55 -2.18 15.42
N ILE A 87 17.06 -3.07 14.56
CA ILE A 87 18.13 -4.02 14.95
C ILE A 87 19.51 -3.35 14.95
N GLY A 88 19.74 -2.40 14.04
CA GLY A 88 21.03 -1.71 13.90
C GLY A 88 20.96 -0.19 13.92
N GLY A 89 19.76 0.40 13.81
CA GLY A 89 19.55 1.85 13.81
C GLY A 89 19.14 2.46 15.15
N GLY A 90 18.92 1.64 16.19
CA GLY A 90 18.57 2.11 17.54
C GLY A 90 17.15 2.67 17.67
N TYR A 91 16.24 2.33 16.76
CA TYR A 91 14.87 2.85 16.80
C TYR A 91 14.11 2.33 18.02
N ASN A 92 13.38 3.22 18.67
CA ASN A 92 12.45 2.86 19.72
C ASN A 92 11.13 2.39 19.08
N LEU A 93 10.71 1.17 19.40
CA LEU A 93 9.48 0.59 18.84
C LEU A 93 8.22 1.30 19.35
N LEU A 94 8.25 1.91 20.53
CA LEU A 94 7.08 2.60 21.08
C LEU A 94 6.88 3.97 20.45
N CYS A 95 7.90 4.81 20.48
CA CYS A 95 7.82 6.17 19.96
C CYS A 95 9.16 6.60 19.37
N GLN A 96 9.16 6.94 18.09
CA GLN A 96 10.35 7.29 17.35
C GLN A 96 10.18 8.66 16.66
N PRO A 97 11.05 9.66 16.98
CA PRO A 97 11.04 10.94 16.29
C PRO A 97 11.43 10.80 14.82
N MET A 98 11.07 11.79 14.03
CA MET A 98 11.57 11.92 12.67
C MET A 98 13.00 12.47 12.72
N ASN A 99 13.88 11.92 11.88
CA ASN A 99 15.26 12.38 11.79
C ASN A 99 15.57 12.84 10.36
N HIS A 100 16.05 14.07 10.20
CA HIS A 100 16.44 14.66 8.91
C HIS A 100 17.97 14.83 8.79
N SER A 101 18.76 14.30 9.74
CA SER A 101 20.21 14.44 9.66
C SER A 101 20.79 13.75 8.43
N PRO A 102 21.85 14.31 7.84
CA PRO A 102 22.51 13.75 6.66
C PRO A 102 23.46 12.59 7.02
N ASP A 103 23.28 11.94 8.17
CA ASP A 103 24.11 10.79 8.53
C ASP A 103 23.89 9.61 7.59
N GLU A 104 24.91 8.77 7.49
CA GLU A 104 24.94 7.67 6.53
C GLU A 104 23.75 6.70 6.70
N ASN A 105 23.34 6.41 7.94
CA ASN A 105 22.24 5.49 8.20
C ASN A 105 20.89 6.08 7.82
N SER A 106 20.64 7.34 8.20
CA SER A 106 19.45 8.12 7.85
C SER A 106 19.27 8.24 6.33
N VAL A 107 20.34 8.63 5.61
CA VAL A 107 20.29 8.75 4.14
C VAL A 107 20.09 7.39 3.48
N ALA A 108 20.74 6.33 3.98
CA ALA A 108 20.54 4.97 3.48
C ALA A 108 19.09 4.49 3.69
N LEU A 109 18.52 4.72 4.87
CA LEU A 109 17.14 4.34 5.20
C LEU A 109 16.14 5.00 4.25
N VAL A 110 16.26 6.31 4.05
CA VAL A 110 15.37 7.05 3.15
C VAL A 110 15.61 6.69 1.68
N SER A 111 16.84 6.35 1.29
CA SER A 111 17.13 5.76 -0.03
C SER A 111 16.38 4.45 -0.25
N TYR A 112 16.36 3.56 0.75
CA TYR A 112 15.55 2.35 0.68
C TYR A 112 14.05 2.65 0.64
N CYS A 113 13.57 3.67 1.35
CA CYS A 113 12.19 4.13 1.28
C CYS A 113 11.80 4.61 -0.13
N TYR A 114 12.69 5.34 -0.81
CA TYR A 114 12.50 5.76 -2.20
C TYR A 114 12.39 4.56 -3.15
N TRP A 115 13.33 3.61 -3.08
CA TRP A 115 13.25 2.41 -3.91
C TRP A 115 12.03 1.56 -3.58
N TYR A 116 11.61 1.54 -2.32
CA TYR A 116 10.39 0.86 -1.89
C TYR A 116 9.13 1.51 -2.46
N LEU A 117 9.07 2.85 -2.53
CA LEU A 117 7.99 3.58 -3.20
C LEU A 117 7.89 3.19 -4.68
N LEU A 118 9.03 3.05 -5.36
CA LEU A 118 9.04 2.55 -6.75
C LEU A 118 8.49 1.13 -6.84
N ILE A 119 8.85 0.24 -5.91
CA ILE A 119 8.25 -1.11 -5.85
C ILE A 119 6.75 -1.04 -5.59
N ARG A 120 6.27 -0.13 -4.73
CA ARG A 120 4.81 0.05 -4.52
C ARG A 120 4.12 0.56 -5.78
N ALA A 121 4.76 1.42 -6.57
CA ALA A 121 4.25 1.82 -7.87
C ALA A 121 4.22 0.65 -8.86
N LEU A 122 5.17 -0.30 -8.77
CA LEU A 122 5.11 -1.53 -9.57
C LEU A 122 3.93 -2.44 -9.20
N ASP A 123 3.35 -2.32 -7.99
CA ASP A 123 2.13 -3.06 -7.65
C ASP A 123 0.95 -2.71 -8.59
N PHE A 124 0.98 -1.58 -9.30
CA PHE A 124 0.01 -1.25 -10.35
C PHE A 124 -0.07 -2.32 -11.44
N LEU A 125 1.03 -3.07 -11.65
CA LEU A 125 1.06 -4.20 -12.57
C LEU A 125 0.07 -5.30 -12.17
N ASP A 126 -0.24 -5.49 -10.89
CA ASP A 126 -1.24 -6.46 -10.44
C ASP A 126 -2.60 -6.19 -11.10
N THR A 127 -3.05 -4.94 -11.06
CA THR A 127 -4.32 -4.53 -11.68
C THR A 127 -4.24 -4.56 -13.20
N ILE A 128 -3.10 -4.15 -13.78
CA ILE A 128 -2.88 -4.25 -15.23
C ILE A 128 -2.99 -5.72 -15.69
N PHE A 129 -2.42 -6.67 -14.94
CA PHE A 129 -2.55 -8.09 -15.24
C PHE A 129 -3.99 -8.57 -15.13
N PHE A 130 -4.79 -8.05 -14.20
CA PHE A 130 -6.23 -8.35 -14.15
C PHE A 130 -6.96 -7.87 -15.41
N VAL A 131 -6.69 -6.65 -15.88
CA VAL A 131 -7.27 -6.12 -17.12
C VAL A 131 -6.88 -6.98 -18.32
N LEU A 132 -5.58 -7.26 -18.50
CA LEU A 132 -5.06 -8.03 -19.62
C LEU A 132 -5.54 -9.49 -19.64
N ARG A 133 -5.95 -10.02 -18.48
CA ARG A 133 -6.53 -11.37 -18.35
C ARG A 133 -8.05 -11.38 -18.30
N LYS A 134 -8.71 -10.23 -18.46
CA LYS A 134 -10.17 -10.06 -18.32
C LYS A 134 -10.69 -10.60 -16.98
N LYS A 135 -9.99 -10.32 -15.89
CA LYS A 135 -10.33 -10.71 -14.51
C LYS A 135 -10.86 -9.51 -13.73
N TYR A 136 -11.90 -8.87 -14.27
CA TYR A 136 -12.46 -7.63 -13.73
C TYR A 136 -13.05 -7.79 -12.31
N ASP A 137 -13.51 -8.98 -11.93
CA ASP A 137 -13.98 -9.27 -10.55
C ASP A 137 -12.90 -9.05 -9.47
N HIS A 138 -11.62 -9.06 -9.87
CA HIS A 138 -10.49 -8.78 -8.98
C HIS A 138 -10.17 -7.28 -8.87
N ILE A 139 -10.70 -6.44 -9.76
CA ILE A 139 -10.51 -4.99 -9.76
C ILE A 139 -11.59 -4.36 -8.87
N THR A 140 -11.41 -4.50 -7.57
CA THR A 140 -12.34 -3.95 -6.57
C THR A 140 -11.98 -2.51 -6.20
N ALA A 141 -12.94 -1.75 -5.67
CA ALA A 141 -12.68 -0.43 -5.11
C ALA A 141 -11.58 -0.47 -4.06
N GLN A 142 -11.54 -1.51 -3.23
CA GLN A 142 -10.47 -1.74 -2.25
C GLN A 142 -9.11 -1.85 -2.90
N HIS A 143 -8.97 -2.68 -3.94
CA HIS A 143 -7.69 -2.90 -4.58
C HIS A 143 -7.17 -1.61 -5.25
N VAL A 144 -8.01 -0.96 -6.06
CA VAL A 144 -7.58 0.24 -6.82
C VAL A 144 -7.30 1.42 -5.89
N SER A 145 -8.21 1.70 -4.93
CA SER A 145 -8.00 2.81 -3.98
C SER A 145 -6.78 2.58 -3.08
N HIS A 146 -6.54 1.35 -2.63
CA HIS A 146 -5.35 1.04 -1.83
C HIS A 146 -4.07 1.31 -2.61
N HIS A 147 -3.94 0.79 -3.83
CA HIS A 147 -2.71 0.97 -4.62
C HIS A 147 -2.46 2.44 -4.94
N ALA A 148 -3.49 3.18 -5.38
CA ALA A 148 -3.37 4.61 -5.66
C ALA A 148 -3.01 5.43 -4.41
N LEU A 149 -3.70 5.20 -3.29
CA LEU A 149 -3.43 5.95 -2.05
C LEU A 149 -2.07 5.64 -1.44
N ILE A 150 -1.57 4.40 -1.54
CA ILE A 150 -0.25 4.04 -1.01
C ILE A 150 0.87 4.75 -1.78
N VAL A 151 0.78 4.86 -3.10
CA VAL A 151 1.79 5.54 -3.92
C VAL A 151 1.71 7.05 -3.72
N LEU A 152 0.50 7.63 -3.71
CA LEU A 152 0.31 9.04 -3.43
C LEU A 152 0.81 9.44 -2.04
N ASN A 153 0.40 8.72 -0.98
CA ASN A 153 0.87 9.01 0.37
C ASN A 153 2.36 8.74 0.50
N GLY A 154 2.87 7.66 -0.08
CA GLY A 154 4.30 7.37 -0.09
C GLY A 154 5.13 8.51 -0.71
N TYR A 155 4.65 9.14 -1.78
CA TYR A 155 5.28 10.35 -2.33
C TYR A 155 5.28 11.51 -1.32
N ILE A 156 4.13 11.80 -0.68
CA ILE A 156 4.04 12.89 0.31
C ILE A 156 4.98 12.63 1.48
N PHE A 157 5.06 11.40 1.97
CA PHE A 157 5.99 11.01 3.03
C PHE A 157 7.46 11.14 2.60
N MET A 158 7.80 10.70 1.39
CA MET A 158 9.15 10.90 0.84
C MET A 158 9.52 12.37 0.67
N TYR A 159 8.52 13.22 0.41
CA TYR A 159 8.68 14.66 0.25
C TYR A 159 8.95 15.36 1.59
N ILE A 160 8.24 15.00 2.66
CA ILE A 160 8.38 15.61 3.98
C ILE A 160 9.49 15.00 4.84
N GLY A 161 9.84 13.74 4.59
CA GLY A 161 10.83 12.97 5.36
C GLY A 161 10.27 11.63 5.83
N MET A 162 10.40 10.60 5.00
CA MET A 162 9.86 9.27 5.27
C MET A 162 10.75 8.53 6.28
N ASP A 163 10.52 8.80 7.56
CA ASP A 163 11.31 8.21 8.64
C ASP A 163 10.52 8.06 9.96
N GLY A 164 11.15 7.58 11.03
CA GLY A 164 10.60 7.62 12.38
C GLY A 164 9.43 6.66 12.63
N GLN A 165 8.36 7.15 13.27
CA GLN A 165 7.22 6.32 13.71
C GLN A 165 6.61 5.46 12.59
N THR A 166 6.50 6.00 11.37
CA THR A 166 5.90 5.30 10.23
C THR A 166 6.69 4.07 9.77
N MET A 167 7.96 3.93 10.20
CA MET A 167 8.82 2.80 9.85
C MET A 167 8.25 1.46 10.32
N PHE A 168 7.55 1.44 11.46
CA PHE A 168 6.86 0.24 11.94
C PHE A 168 5.87 -0.28 10.90
N GLY A 169 5.06 0.62 10.34
CA GLY A 169 4.08 0.29 9.31
C GLY A 169 4.71 -0.24 8.04
N ILE A 170 5.82 0.36 7.59
CA ILE A 170 6.56 -0.07 6.40
C ILE A 170 7.14 -1.47 6.61
N CYS A 171 7.78 -1.74 7.75
CA CYS A 171 8.31 -3.06 8.11
C CYS A 171 7.21 -4.13 8.11
N MET A 172 6.09 -3.84 8.78
CA MET A 172 4.93 -4.75 8.83
C MET A 172 4.34 -4.98 7.43
N ASN A 173 4.30 -3.95 6.59
CA ASN A 173 3.86 -4.05 5.20
C ASN A 173 4.75 -4.97 4.37
N CYS A 174 6.07 -4.83 4.46
CA CYS A 174 6.99 -5.74 3.80
C CYS A 174 6.74 -7.19 4.23
N CYS A 175 6.62 -7.45 5.54
CA CYS A 175 6.37 -8.79 6.07
C CYS A 175 5.09 -9.43 5.50
N ILE A 176 3.98 -8.68 5.49
CA ILE A 176 2.73 -9.19 4.94
C ILE A 176 2.80 -9.35 3.42
N HIS A 177 3.50 -8.47 2.70
CA HIS A 177 3.68 -8.57 1.26
C HIS A 177 4.55 -9.77 0.87
N ILE A 178 5.56 -10.15 1.66
CA ILE A 178 6.31 -11.41 1.46
C ILE A 178 5.34 -12.59 1.45
N VAL A 179 4.47 -12.68 2.46
CA VAL A 179 3.51 -13.79 2.59
C VAL A 179 2.44 -13.73 1.48
N MET A 180 1.93 -12.55 1.15
CA MET A 180 0.92 -12.34 0.12
C MET A 180 1.43 -12.68 -1.29
N TYR A 181 2.58 -12.17 -1.69
CA TYR A 181 3.15 -12.49 -3.00
C TYR A 181 3.63 -13.95 -3.08
N SER A 182 4.06 -14.54 -1.96
CA SER A 182 4.33 -15.99 -1.90
C SER A 182 3.05 -16.80 -2.17
N TYR A 183 1.92 -16.40 -1.59
CA TYR A 183 0.63 -17.00 -1.88
C TYR A 183 0.27 -16.89 -3.38
N TYR A 184 0.40 -15.69 -3.96
CA TYR A 184 0.10 -15.45 -5.38
C TYR A 184 1.02 -16.22 -6.33
N PHE A 185 2.32 -16.29 -6.02
CA PHE A 185 3.29 -17.09 -6.75
C PHE A 185 2.88 -18.58 -6.75
N LEU A 186 2.64 -19.15 -5.58
CA LEU A 186 2.23 -20.55 -5.44
C LEU A 186 0.89 -20.84 -6.14
N ALA A 187 -0.05 -19.89 -6.08
CA ALA A 187 -1.34 -20.02 -6.77
C ALA A 187 -1.19 -20.07 -8.30
N MET A 188 -0.12 -19.48 -8.84
CA MET A 188 0.20 -19.50 -10.27
C MET A 188 0.89 -20.78 -10.73
N LEU A 189 1.52 -21.57 -9.85
CA LEU A 189 2.16 -22.84 -10.24
C LEU A 189 1.17 -23.93 -10.68
N GLY A 190 -0.14 -23.72 -10.46
CA GLY A 190 -1.21 -24.54 -11.03
C GLY A 190 -1.97 -25.40 -10.01
N PRO A 191 -2.88 -26.28 -10.47
CA PRO A 191 -3.77 -27.04 -9.59
C PRO A 191 -3.06 -27.89 -8.54
N ARG A 192 -1.87 -28.41 -8.87
CA ARG A 192 -1.04 -29.21 -7.97
C ARG A 192 -0.65 -28.46 -6.70
N PHE A 193 -0.44 -27.16 -6.77
CA PHE A 193 -0.07 -26.33 -5.61
C PHE A 193 -1.29 -25.67 -4.94
N LYS A 194 -2.33 -25.34 -5.72
CA LYS A 194 -3.56 -24.71 -5.20
C LYS A 194 -4.23 -25.49 -4.07
N LYS A 195 -4.18 -26.83 -4.10
CA LYS A 195 -4.73 -27.67 -3.02
C LYS A 195 -4.08 -27.44 -1.65
N TYR A 196 -2.84 -26.96 -1.60
CA TYR A 196 -2.12 -26.67 -0.35
C TYR A 196 -2.35 -25.24 0.15
N LEU A 197 -3.06 -24.40 -0.61
CA LEU A 197 -3.29 -22.99 -0.29
C LEU A 197 -4.56 -22.77 0.57
N TRP A 198 -4.79 -23.66 1.54
CA TRP A 198 -5.92 -23.59 2.48
C TRP A 198 -5.88 -22.35 3.39
N TRP A 199 -4.69 -21.77 3.57
CA TRP A 199 -4.43 -20.68 4.50
C TRP A 199 -4.78 -19.28 3.96
N LYS A 200 -5.45 -19.17 2.79
CA LYS A 200 -5.91 -17.90 2.22
C LYS A 200 -6.69 -17.04 3.23
N ARG A 201 -7.56 -17.66 4.03
CA ARG A 201 -8.36 -16.97 5.05
C ARG A 201 -7.48 -16.41 6.18
N HIS A 202 -6.44 -17.14 6.58
CA HIS A 202 -5.50 -16.69 7.61
C HIS A 202 -4.65 -15.51 7.11
N LEU A 203 -4.26 -15.51 5.83
CA LEU A 203 -3.60 -14.36 5.22
C LEU A 203 -4.47 -13.09 5.30
N THR A 204 -5.77 -13.19 4.97
CA THR A 204 -6.67 -12.04 5.07
C THR A 204 -6.82 -11.57 6.53
N LYS A 205 -6.87 -12.48 7.50
CA LYS A 205 -6.86 -12.11 8.93
C LYS A 205 -5.57 -11.40 9.33
N ALA A 206 -4.42 -11.87 8.85
CA ALA A 206 -3.12 -11.25 9.11
C ALA A 206 -3.06 -9.82 8.56
N GLN A 207 -3.61 -9.56 7.36
CA GLN A 207 -3.74 -8.22 6.78
C GLN A 207 -4.64 -7.29 7.63
N ILE A 208 -5.72 -7.81 8.22
CA ILE A 208 -6.59 -7.05 9.13
C ILE A 208 -5.84 -6.71 10.43
N TYR A 209 -5.20 -7.70 11.06
CA TYR A 209 -4.43 -7.47 12.29
C TYR A 209 -3.27 -6.52 12.08
N GLN A 210 -2.62 -6.59 10.92
CA GLN A 210 -1.61 -5.61 10.51
C GLN A 210 -2.17 -4.19 10.49
N HIS A 211 -3.30 -3.95 9.82
CA HIS A 211 -3.90 -2.61 9.79
C HIS A 211 -4.23 -2.10 11.20
N ILE A 212 -4.79 -2.96 12.04
CA ILE A 212 -5.07 -2.61 13.45
C ILE A 212 -3.78 -2.22 14.18
N ALA A 213 -2.72 -3.03 14.05
CA ALA A 213 -1.44 -2.76 14.70
C ALA A 213 -0.82 -1.43 14.22
N ILE A 214 -0.86 -1.16 12.91
CA ILE A 214 -0.33 0.09 12.33
C ILE A 214 -1.12 1.30 12.82
N ILE A 215 -2.46 1.21 12.87
CA ILE A 215 -3.30 2.29 13.36
C ILE A 215 -3.02 2.58 14.84
N LEU A 216 -2.98 1.54 15.68
CA LEU A 216 -2.70 1.68 17.12
C LEU A 216 -1.31 2.27 17.38
N HIS A 217 -0.30 1.79 16.66
CA HIS A 217 1.07 2.30 16.76
C HIS A 217 1.17 3.75 16.25
N GLY A 218 0.44 4.07 15.19
CA GLY A 218 0.34 5.42 14.64
C GLY A 218 -0.30 6.40 15.62
N PHE A 219 -1.23 5.99 16.48
CA PHE A 219 -1.83 6.89 17.48
C PHE A 219 -0.88 7.34 18.59
N ILE A 220 0.25 6.65 18.81
CA ILE A 220 1.13 6.93 19.95
C ILE A 220 1.63 8.38 19.95
N PRO A 221 2.19 8.94 18.85
CA PRO A 221 2.66 10.33 18.83
C PRO A 221 1.56 11.39 18.96
N ILE A 222 0.28 11.03 18.75
CA ILE A 222 -0.85 11.96 18.94
C ILE A 222 -1.09 12.21 20.43
N PHE A 223 -0.87 11.19 21.26
CA PHE A 223 -1.15 11.26 22.71
C PHE A 223 0.12 11.37 23.56
N TYR A 224 1.28 11.09 22.98
CA TYR A 224 2.57 11.13 23.67
C TYR A 224 3.59 11.89 22.82
N ASP A 225 4.10 13.00 23.34
CA ASP A 225 5.12 13.78 22.63
C ASP A 225 6.47 13.04 22.66
N CYS A 226 6.88 12.56 21.50
CA CYS A 226 8.21 12.00 21.28
C CYS A 226 8.94 12.65 20.11
N GLY A 227 8.55 13.88 19.73
CA GLY A 227 9.17 14.61 18.62
C GLY A 227 8.83 14.10 17.23
N TYR A 228 7.78 13.28 17.08
CA TYR A 228 7.20 12.95 15.78
C TYR A 228 5.99 13.85 15.50
N PRO A 229 5.93 14.60 14.38
CA PRO A 229 4.83 15.51 14.08
C PRO A 229 3.46 14.80 14.01
N PRO A 230 2.50 15.12 14.90
CA PRO A 230 1.18 14.47 14.91
C PRO A 230 0.39 14.69 13.61
N GLU A 231 0.65 15.81 12.91
CA GLU A 231 -0.04 16.20 11.67
C GLU A 231 0.13 15.14 10.59
N PHE A 232 1.32 14.52 10.50
CA PHE A 232 1.62 13.50 9.51
C PHE A 232 0.86 12.20 9.79
N ILE A 233 0.72 11.84 11.06
CA ILE A 233 -0.12 10.72 11.46
C ILE A 233 -1.59 11.00 11.12
N MET A 234 -2.09 12.19 11.46
CA MET A 234 -3.48 12.58 11.19
C MET A 234 -3.82 12.53 9.70
N MET A 235 -2.86 12.86 8.82
CA MET A 235 -3.01 12.73 7.38
C MET A 235 -3.13 11.27 6.92
N MET A 236 -2.42 10.32 7.54
CA MET A 236 -2.51 8.89 7.19
C MET A 236 -3.74 8.17 7.73
N MET A 237 -4.27 8.62 8.88
CA MET A 237 -5.35 7.91 9.57
C MET A 237 -6.58 7.63 8.70
N PRO A 238 -7.10 8.58 7.88
CA PRO A 238 -8.21 8.31 6.98
C PRO A 238 -7.96 7.11 6.05
N GLN A 239 -6.74 6.99 5.50
CA GLN A 239 -6.36 5.85 4.67
C GLN A 239 -6.33 4.55 5.49
N GLY A 240 -5.76 4.59 6.69
CA GLY A 240 -5.71 3.42 7.59
C GLY A 240 -7.11 2.89 7.91
N PHE A 241 -8.03 3.77 8.30
CA PHE A 241 -9.42 3.40 8.59
C PHE A 241 -10.18 2.91 7.36
N LEU A 242 -10.02 3.57 6.21
CA LEU A 242 -10.61 3.12 4.95
C LEU A 242 -10.11 1.71 4.59
N GLY A 243 -8.78 1.49 4.66
CA GLY A 243 -8.17 0.19 4.41
C GLY A 243 -8.72 -0.90 5.33
N LEU A 244 -8.77 -0.64 6.64
CA LEU A 244 -9.31 -1.58 7.62
C LEU A 244 -10.79 -1.90 7.34
N ALA A 245 -11.63 -0.89 7.09
CA ALA A 245 -13.04 -1.06 6.80
C ALA A 245 -13.26 -1.93 5.55
N LEU A 246 -12.50 -1.67 4.49
CA LEU A 246 -12.58 -2.42 3.24
C LEU A 246 -12.09 -3.87 3.41
N PHE A 247 -11.01 -4.12 4.16
CA PHE A 247 -10.54 -5.47 4.45
C PHE A 247 -11.56 -6.26 5.30
N ILE A 248 -12.20 -5.63 6.28
CA ILE A 248 -13.28 -6.25 7.06
C ILE A 248 -14.47 -6.57 6.15
N ASN A 249 -14.87 -5.64 5.27
CA ASN A 249 -15.94 -5.86 4.31
C ASN A 249 -15.63 -7.02 3.36
N PHE A 250 -14.43 -7.05 2.79
CA PHE A 250 -13.95 -8.16 1.97
C PHE A 250 -13.97 -9.49 2.73
N TYR A 251 -13.49 -9.51 3.98
CA TYR A 251 -13.49 -10.73 4.77
C TYR A 251 -14.90 -11.25 5.05
N LYS A 252 -15.84 -10.35 5.39
CA LYS A 252 -17.26 -10.68 5.58
C LYS A 252 -17.85 -11.28 4.31
N PHE A 253 -17.68 -10.59 3.18
CA PHE A 253 -18.24 -11.00 1.89
C PHE A 253 -17.63 -12.31 1.36
N ALA A 254 -16.30 -12.46 1.45
CA ALA A 254 -15.59 -13.59 0.87
C ALA A 254 -15.65 -14.87 1.72
N TYR A 255 -15.75 -14.76 3.06
CA TYR A 255 -15.61 -15.91 3.95
C TYR A 255 -16.73 -16.10 4.97
N GLN A 256 -17.57 -15.09 5.22
CA GLN A 256 -18.61 -15.18 6.24
C GLN A 256 -20.03 -15.25 5.67
N ARG A 257 -20.24 -15.16 4.35
CA ARG A 257 -21.53 -15.26 3.65
C ARG A 257 -22.64 -15.90 4.51
N LYS A 258 -23.30 -15.06 5.31
CA LYS A 258 -24.76 -15.07 5.45
C LYS A 258 -25.24 -14.48 4.14
N SER A 259 -26.07 -15.21 3.41
CA SER A 259 -26.73 -14.72 2.21
C SER A 259 -27.35 -13.35 2.50
N PHE A 260 -27.49 -12.47 1.50
CA PHE A 260 -28.31 -11.26 1.67
C PHE A 260 -29.71 -11.61 2.22
N ASN A 261 -30.21 -12.81 1.90
CA ASN A 261 -31.43 -13.39 2.48
C ASN A 261 -31.32 -13.72 3.98
N ASP A 262 -30.14 -14.09 4.48
CA ASP A 262 -29.93 -14.40 5.90
C ASP A 262 -29.87 -13.12 6.75
N SER A 263 -29.40 -12.01 6.18
CA SER A 263 -29.47 -10.68 6.83
C SER A 263 -30.89 -10.10 6.86
N ILE A 264 -31.75 -10.46 5.92
CA ILE A 264 -33.18 -10.14 5.95
C ILE A 264 -33.89 -10.98 7.04
N ASN A 265 -33.52 -12.25 7.19
CA ASN A 265 -34.14 -13.14 8.18
C ASN A 265 -33.73 -12.85 9.62
N GLU A 266 -32.57 -12.24 9.87
CA GLU A 266 -32.12 -11.94 11.24
C GLU A 266 -32.49 -10.55 11.78
N ASN A 267 -33.02 -9.64 10.96
CA ASN A 267 -33.37 -8.28 11.41
C ASN A 267 -34.71 -7.74 10.90
N VAL A 268 -35.64 -8.58 10.44
CA VAL A 268 -36.99 -8.12 10.08
C VAL A 268 -38.02 -8.57 11.12
N CYS A 269 -38.12 -7.76 12.17
CA CYS A 269 -39.41 -7.47 12.78
C CYS A 269 -40.00 -6.28 12.01
N LEU A 270 -40.66 -6.52 10.87
CA LEU A 270 -41.51 -5.54 10.22
C LEU A 270 -42.86 -6.20 9.90
N LEU A 271 -43.81 -5.90 10.77
CA LEU A 271 -45.24 -5.73 10.50
C LEU A 271 -45.87 -6.77 9.56
N LYS A 272 -46.45 -7.80 10.18
CA LYS A 272 -47.70 -8.40 9.69
C LYS A 272 -48.72 -7.25 9.55
N GLN A 273 -49.02 -6.85 8.32
CA GLN A 273 -50.31 -6.26 8.00
C GLN A 273 -51.19 -7.35 7.40
N GLU A 274 -52.42 -7.36 7.88
CA GLU A 274 -53.54 -8.21 7.44
C GLU A 274 -53.80 -8.10 5.93
#